data_AF-A0A1G2HS21-F1
#
_entry.id   AF-A0A1G2HS21-F1
#
_cell.length_a   1.000
_cell.length_b   1.000
_cell.length_c   1.000
_cell.angle_alpha   90.00
_cell.angle_beta   90.00
_cell.angle_gamma   90.00
#
_symmetry.space_group_name_H-M   'P 1'
#
loop_
_entity.id
_entity.type
_entity.pdbx_description
1 polymer ?
#
loop_
_entity_poly.entity_id
_entity_poly.type
_entity_poly.pdbx_seq_one_letter_code
_entity_poly.pdbx_strand_id
1 'polypeptide(L)' 'MPVNVTKKDRETSQNLVHRFTKTVRQSGVLLQVRSKQFKKRAKSSLAKKRSALRRVILRKEKITREKLEKPKPKTGRY' A
#
# COMPACT_ATOMS: atom_id res chain seq x y z
N MET A 1 -13.56 -3.98 -10.85
CA MET A 1 -13.50 -3.11 -12.04
C MET A 1 -12.11 -3.25 -12.66
N PRO A 2 -11.98 -3.46 -13.98
CA PRO A 2 -10.67 -3.57 -14.62
C PRO A 2 -9.92 -2.23 -14.57
N VAL A 3 -8.60 -2.27 -14.36
CA VAL A 3 -7.73 -1.09 -14.45
C VAL A 3 -7.39 -0.89 -15.92
N ASN A 4 -7.87 0.20 -16.52
CA ASN A 4 -7.57 0.55 -17.92
C ASN A 4 -6.65 1.78 -17.97
N VAL A 5 -5.62 1.73 -18.81
CA VAL A 5 -4.68 2.81 -19.04
C VAL A 5 -4.48 2.94 -20.55
N THR A 6 -5.00 4.02 -21.12
CA THR A 6 -4.82 4.35 -22.53
C THR A 6 -3.54 5.14 -22.76
N LYS A 7 -2.97 4.96 -23.96
CA LYS A 7 -1.82 5.71 -24.44
C LYS A 7 -2.21 7.17 -24.66
N LYS A 8 -1.37 8.08 -24.20
CA LYS A 8 -1.51 9.51 -24.46
C LYS A 8 -0.72 9.93 -25.70
N ASP A 9 -1.09 11.08 -26.27
CA ASP A 9 -0.34 11.65 -27.39
C ASP A 9 1.11 11.92 -27.02
N ARG A 10 2.02 11.54 -27.93
CA ARG A 10 3.48 11.63 -27.78
C ARG A 10 4.07 10.84 -26.58
N GLU A 11 3.35 9.86 -26.04
CA GLU A 11 3.86 8.97 -24.98
C GLU A 11 4.73 7.85 -25.56
N THR A 12 5.91 7.63 -24.97
CA THR A 12 6.74 6.45 -25.26
C THR A 12 6.14 5.20 -24.63
N SER A 13 6.37 4.03 -25.24
CA SER A 13 5.85 2.76 -24.71
C SER A 13 6.30 2.49 -23.27
N GLN A 14 7.51 2.89 -22.89
CA GLN A 14 8.04 2.73 -21.54
C GLN A 14 7.28 3.56 -20.50
N ASN A 15 6.92 4.82 -20.83
CA ASN A 15 6.15 5.69 -19.95
C ASN A 15 4.72 5.14 -19.72
N LEU A 16 4.12 4.57 -20.77
CA LEU A 16 2.83 3.90 -20.67
C LEU A 16 2.87 2.71 -19.69
N VAL A 17 3.89 1.84 -19.79
CA VAL A 17 4.09 0.70 -18.88
C VAL A 17 4.32 1.16 -17.44
N HIS A 18 5.09 2.24 -17.23
CA HIS A 18 5.29 2.81 -15.91
C HIS A 18 3.97 3.30 -15.30
N ARG A 19 3.16 4.04 -16.07
CA ARG A 19 1.83 4.50 -15.64
C ARG A 19 0.91 3.35 -15.34
N PHE A 20 0.87 2.33 -16.20
CA PHE A 20 0.10 1.12 -15.98
C PHE A 20 0.48 0.47 -14.64
N THR A 21 1.77 0.25 -14.42
CA THR A 21 2.28 -0.36 -13.18
C THR A 21 1.92 0.46 -11.93
N LYS A 22 2.06 1.79 -12.00
CA LYS A 22 1.68 2.70 -10.91
C LYS A 22 0.17 2.63 -10.64
N THR A 23 -0.65 2.62 -11.69
CA THR A 23 -2.12 2.60 -11.58
C THR A 23 -2.59 1.27 -11.00
N VAL A 24 -2.04 0.14 -11.46
CA VAL A 24 -2.31 -1.19 -10.90
C VAL A 24 -1.93 -1.24 -9.41
N ARG A 25 -0.76 -0.72 -9.04
CA ARG A 25 -0.32 -0.68 -7.64
C ARG A 25 -1.25 0.18 -6.78
N GLN A 26 -1.63 1.37 -7.25
CA GLN A 26 -2.51 2.29 -6.53
C GLN A 26 -3.94 1.76 -6.41
N SER A 27 -4.44 1.07 -7.45
CA SER A 27 -5.78 0.47 -7.44
C SER A 27 -5.94 -0.63 -6.38
N GLY A 28 -4.84 -1.22 -5.90
CA GLY A 28 -4.86 -2.31 -4.91
C GLY A 28 -5.48 -3.62 -5.43
N VAL A 29 -5.77 -3.73 -6.73
CA VAL A 29 -6.49 -4.89 -7.31
C VAL A 29 -5.77 -6.21 -7.01
N LEU A 30 -4.43 -6.23 -7.06
CA LEU A 30 -3.63 -7.41 -6.76
C LEU A 30 -3.77 -7.84 -5.29
N LEU A 31 -3.80 -6.88 -4.36
CA LEU A 31 -4.00 -7.16 -2.93
C LEU A 31 -5.41 -7.68 -2.68
N GLN A 32 -6.41 -7.10 -3.36
CA GLN A 32 -7.79 -7.55 -3.26
C GLN A 32 -7.95 -8.99 -3.74
N VAL A 33 -7.43 -9.32 -4.92
CA VAL A 33 -7.48 -10.67 -5.49
C VAL A 33 -6.78 -11.68 -4.58
N ARG A 34 -5.54 -11.38 -4.14
CA ARG A 34 -4.80 -12.23 -3.19
C ARG A 34 -5.54 -12.42 -1.87
N SER A 35 -6.22 -11.39 -1.37
CA SER A 35 -6.98 -11.49 -0.13
C SER A 35 -8.21 -12.40 -0.23
N LYS A 36 -8.80 -12.48 -1.42
CA LYS A 36 -10.01 -13.26 -1.74
C LYS A 36 -9.70 -14.67 -2.24
N GLN A 37 -8.44 -14.97 -2.57
CA GLN A 37 -8.02 -16.27 -3.10
C GLN A 37 -8.46 -17.45 -2.21
N PHE A 38 -8.49 -17.25 -0.89
CA PHE A 38 -8.89 -18.28 0.07
C PHE A 38 -9.98 -17.76 1.01
N LYS A 39 -10.95 -18.63 1.34
CA LYS A 39 -11.98 -18.33 2.34
C LYS A 39 -11.33 -18.24 3.73
N LYS A 40 -11.45 -17.08 4.37
CA LYS A 40 -10.97 -16.86 5.74
C LYS A 40 -12.14 -16.93 6.73
N ARG A 41 -11.95 -17.62 7.86
CA ARG A 41 -12.90 -17.58 8.97
C ARG A 41 -12.90 -16.19 9.63
N ALA A 42 -14.04 -15.77 10.16
CA ALA A 42 -14.13 -14.55 10.94
C ALA A 42 -13.25 -14.66 12.20
N LYS A 43 -12.55 -13.58 12.55
CA LYS A 43 -11.72 -13.55 13.76
C LYS A 43 -12.60 -13.56 15.01
N SER A 44 -12.19 -14.30 16.05
CA SER A 44 -12.80 -14.23 17.39
C SER A 44 -12.64 -12.84 18.01
N SER A 45 -13.43 -12.54 19.04
CA SER A 45 -13.36 -11.27 19.79
C SER A 45 -11.94 -11.01 20.34
N LEU A 46 -11.33 -12.02 20.95
CA LEU A 46 -9.97 -11.98 21.45
C LEU A 46 -8.94 -11.70 20.34
N ALA A 47 -9.07 -12.37 19.19
CA ALA A 47 -8.17 -12.17 18.05
C ALA A 47 -8.30 -10.76 17.46
N LYS A 48 -9.52 -10.19 17.44
CA LYS A 48 -9.75 -8.78 17.07
C LYS A 48 -9.04 -7.82 18.04
N LYS A 49 -9.19 -8.04 19.36
CA LYS A 49 -8.55 -7.23 20.42
C LYS A 49 -7.02 -7.27 20.31
N ARG A 50 -6.43 -8.47 20.21
CA ARG A 50 -4.97 -8.65 20.04
C ARG A 50 -4.46 -7.93 18.79
N SER A 51 -5.18 -8.03 17.66
CA SER A 51 -4.82 -7.33 16.43
C SER A 51 -4.88 -5.81 16.57
N ALA A 52 -5.84 -5.27 17.32
CA ALA A 52 -5.93 -3.84 17.60
C ALA A 52 -4.77 -3.35 18.48
N LEU A 53 -4.47 -4.07 19.57
CA LEU A 53 -3.33 -3.75 20.45
C LEU A 53 -2.01 -3.74 19.68
N ARG A 54 -1.77 -4.75 18.83
CA ARG A 54 -0.57 -4.80 17.99
C ARG A 54 -0.43 -3.57 17.09
N ARG A 55 -1.52 -3.07 16.49
CA ARG A 55 -1.47 -1.85 15.66
C ARG A 55 -1.09 -0.62 16.47
N VAL A 56 -1.57 -0.52 17.71
CA VAL A 56 -1.23 0.60 18.61
C VAL A 56 0.25 0.55 18.98
N ILE A 57 0.77 -0.62 19.35
CA ILE A 57 2.18 -0.83 19.70
C ILE A 57 3.08 -0.45 18.52
N LEU A 58 2.82 -1.01 17.34
CA LEU A 58 3.61 -0.72 16.14
C LEU A 58 3.58 0.77 15.74
N ARG A 59 2.46 1.46 15.98
CA ARG A 59 2.37 2.91 15.75
C ARG A 59 3.27 3.67 16.73
N LYS A 60 3.28 3.30 18.01
CA LYS A 60 4.16 3.91 19.02
C LYS A 60 5.63 3.68 18.68
N GLU A 61 6.01 2.45 18.35
CA GLU A 61 7.37 2.08 17.94
C GLU A 61 7.83 2.85 16.69
N LYS A 62 6.93 3.04 15.72
CA LYS A 62 7.23 3.84 14.54
C LYS A 62 7.54 5.29 14.92
N ILE A 63 6.72 5.90 15.79
CA ILE A 63 6.91 7.29 16.23
C ILE A 63 8.22 7.44 17.00
N THR A 64 8.54 6.52 17.91
CA THR A 64 9.79 6.58 18.67
C THR A 64 11.00 6.44 17.75
N ARG A 65 10.94 5.51 16.80
CA ARG A 65 12.01 5.35 15.80
C ARG A 65 12.16 6.59 14.92
N GLU A 66 11.08 7.20 14.46
CA GLU A 66 11.13 8.45 13.67
C GLU A 66 11.76 9.62 14.46
N LYS A 67 11.61 9.65 15.79
CA LYS A 67 12.26 10.65 16.66
C LYS A 67 13.75 10.38 16.89
N LEU A 68 14.16 9.10 16.87
CA LEU A 68 15.55 8.67 17.06
C LEU A 68 16.36 8.71 15.76
N GLU A 69 15.71 8.56 14.60
CA GLU A 69 16.33 8.69 13.28
C GLU A 69 16.76 10.15 13.01
N LYS A 70 17.90 10.33 12.33
CA LYS A 70 18.31 11.65 11.82
C LYS A 70 17.20 12.20 10.92
N PRO A 71 16.94 13.53 10.93
CA PRO A 71 15.88 14.12 10.12
C PRO A 71 16.06 13.72 8.66
N LYS A 72 15.06 13.04 8.10
CA LYS A 72 15.10 12.65 6.68
C LYS A 72 15.15 13.93 5.85
N PRO A 73 16.07 14.06 4.88
CA PRO A 73 16.07 15.20 3.99
C PRO A 73 14.68 15.30 3.36
N LYS A 74 14.12 16.51 3.30
CA LYS A 74 12.88 16.75 2.57
C LYS A 74 13.14 16.37 1.12
N THR A 75 12.78 15.16 0.72
CA THR A 75 12.81 14.77 -0.69
C THR A 75 11.71 15.55 -1.39
N GLY A 76 12.07 16.74 -1.86
CA GLY A 76 11.26 17.51 -2.79
C GLY A 76 10.98 16.62 -3.99
N ARG A 77 9.71 16.38 -4.26
CA ARG A 77 9.29 15.91 -5.59
C ARG A 77 9.23 17.15 -6.48
N TYR A 78 10.39 17.56 -6.97
CA TYR A 78 10.56 18.32 -8.20
C TYR A 78 11.77 17.74 -8.91
#